data_AF-A0A2D7LMA7-F1
#
_entry.id   AF-A0A2D7LMA7-F1
#
_cell.length_a   1.000
_cell.length_b   1.000
_cell.length_c   1.000
_cell.angle_alpha   90.00
_cell.angle_beta   90.00
_cell.angle_gamma   90.00
#
_symmetry.space_group_name_H-M   'P 1'
#
loop_
_entity.id
_entity.type
_entity.pdbx_description
1 polymer ?
#
loop_
_entity_poly.entity_id
_entity_poly.type
_entity_poly.pdbx_seq_one_letter_code
_entity_poly.pdbx_strand_id
1 'polypeptide(L)'
;MNQAIGLIGDVGLPIASGLIMGYFIFLIIRQLMNNLVSDIKSIQGITKMLITRASIMNNDIIRIDTVVSSALDIPPDLERIARAENFVEDGKIDARRD
;
A
#
# COMPACT_ATOMS: atom_id res chain seq x y z
N MET A 1 -30.60 -53.83 15.14
CA MET A 1 -30.24 -53.11 13.90
C MET A 1 -31.03 -51.81 13.75
N ASN A 2 -32.38 -51.83 13.80
CA ASN A 2 -33.22 -50.64 13.59
C ASN A 2 -32.96 -49.46 14.56
N GLN A 3 -32.69 -49.72 15.84
CA GLN A 3 -32.37 -48.65 16.81
C GLN A 3 -31.00 -47.99 16.57
N ALA A 4 -30.00 -48.76 16.14
CA ALA A 4 -28.67 -48.22 15.82
C ALA A 4 -28.71 -47.36 14.54
N ILE A 5 -29.49 -47.76 13.54
CA ILE A 5 -29.69 -46.99 12.30
C ILE A 5 -30.49 -45.71 12.59
N GLY A 6 -31.50 -45.76 13.46
CA GLY A 6 -32.24 -44.56 13.90
C GLY A 6 -31.34 -43.55 14.61
N LEU A 7 -30.49 -44.00 15.53
CA LEU A 7 -29.55 -43.13 16.24
C LEU A 7 -28.54 -42.45 15.29
N ILE A 8 -28.02 -43.19 14.29
CA ILE A 8 -27.14 -42.65 13.26
C ILE A 8 -27.84 -41.59 12.41
N GLY A 9 -29.12 -41.78 12.10
CA GLY A 9 -29.95 -40.78 11.41
C GLY A 9 -30.13 -39.50 12.21
N ASP A 10 -30.40 -39.62 13.51
CA ASP A 10 -30.68 -38.49 14.40
C ASP A 10 -29.44 -37.62 14.68
N VAL A 11 -28.24 -38.23 14.73
CA VAL A 11 -26.99 -37.48 14.95
C VAL A 11 -26.26 -37.09 13.67
N GLY A 12 -26.55 -37.76 12.54
CA GLY A 12 -25.91 -37.49 11.26
C GLY A 12 -26.22 -36.09 10.72
N LEU A 13 -27.46 -35.63 10.87
CA LEU A 13 -27.91 -34.33 10.38
C LEU A 13 -27.33 -33.15 11.21
N PRO A 14 -27.27 -33.21 12.55
CA PRO A 14 -26.51 -32.25 13.37
C PRO A 14 -25.01 -32.20 13.06
N ILE A 15 -24.37 -33.36 12.84
CA ILE A 15 -22.92 -33.41 12.54
C ILE A 15 -22.63 -32.82 11.15
N ALA A 16 -23.42 -33.20 10.13
CA ALA A 16 -23.26 -32.68 8.78
C ALA A 16 -23.50 -31.15 8.73
N SER A 17 -24.53 -30.65 9.42
CA SER A 17 -24.80 -29.21 9.51
C SER A 17 -23.69 -28.45 10.25
N GLY A 18 -23.13 -29.02 11.32
CA GLY A 18 -21.98 -28.45 12.03
C GLY A 18 -20.74 -28.32 11.15
N LEU A 19 -20.44 -29.34 10.33
CA LEU A 19 -19.32 -29.30 9.39
C LEU A 19 -19.52 -28.25 8.29
N ILE A 20 -20.73 -28.15 7.74
CA ILE A 20 -21.08 -27.14 6.73
C ILE A 20 -20.94 -25.73 7.31
N MET A 21 -21.46 -25.50 8.53
CA MET A 21 -21.35 -24.21 9.19
C MET A 21 -19.91 -23.85 9.56
N GLY A 22 -19.12 -24.82 10.01
CA GLY A 22 -17.69 -24.61 10.27
C GLY A 22 -16.93 -24.18 9.02
N TYR A 23 -17.18 -24.84 7.88
CA TYR A 23 -16.59 -24.46 6.60
C TYR A 23 -17.08 -23.08 6.12
N PHE A 24 -18.36 -22.77 6.33
CA PHE A 24 -18.93 -21.49 5.96
C PHE A 24 -18.34 -20.31 6.75
N ILE A 25 -18.16 -20.46 8.06
CA ILE A 25 -17.50 -19.44 8.92
C ILE A 25 -16.06 -19.19 8.44
N PHE A 26 -15.33 -20.26 8.08
CA PHE A 26 -13.99 -20.13 7.52
C PHE A 26 -13.98 -19.28 6.24
N LEU A 27 -14.94 -19.46 5.34
CA LEU A 27 -15.06 -18.64 4.13
C LEU A 27 -15.31 -17.17 4.45
N ILE A 28 -16.17 -16.87 5.42
CA ILE A 28 -16.44 -15.49 5.84
C ILE A 28 -15.17 -14.81 6.37
N ILE A 29 -14.44 -15.48 7.26
CA ILE A 29 -13.19 -14.94 7.82
C ILE A 29 -12.17 -14.70 6.71
N ARG A 30 -12.03 -15.65 5.78
CA ARG A 30 -11.14 -15.51 4.63
C ARG A 30 -11.51 -14.31 3.75
N GLN A 31 -12.81 -14.13 3.48
CA GLN A 31 -13.28 -12.99 2.68
C GLN A 31 -13.00 -11.66 3.39
N LEU A 32 -13.26 -11.58 4.70
CA LEU A 32 -12.96 -10.40 5.52
C LEU A 32 -11.48 -10.03 5.47
N MET A 33 -10.58 -11.00 5.66
CA MET A 33 -9.14 -10.75 5.59
C MET A 33 -8.71 -10.29 4.19
N ASN A 34 -9.24 -10.89 3.13
CA ASN A 34 -8.92 -10.47 1.77
C ASN A 34 -9.37 -9.03 1.48
N ASN A 35 -10.56 -8.65 1.94
CA ASN A 35 -11.07 -7.28 1.81
C ASN A 35 -10.16 -6.30 2.54
N LEU A 36 -9.79 -6.58 3.79
CA LEU A 36 -8.87 -5.74 4.57
C LEU A 36 -7.51 -5.58 3.88
N VAL A 37 -6.95 -6.67 3.33
CA VAL A 37 -5.68 -6.61 2.58
C VAL A 37 -5.82 -5.75 1.32
N SER A 38 -6.96 -5.81 0.63
CA SER A 38 -7.24 -4.97 -0.53
C SER A 38 -7.30 -3.48 -0.16
N ASP A 39 -7.98 -3.15 0.93
CA ASP A 39 -8.11 -1.77 1.40
C ASP A 39 -6.75 -1.17 1.79
N ILE A 40 -5.91 -1.96 2.49
CA ILE A 40 -4.53 -1.56 2.81
C ILE A 40 -3.73 -1.27 1.55
N LYS A 41 -3.82 -2.14 0.52
CA LYS A 41 -3.12 -1.92 -0.75
C LYS A 41 -3.61 -0.68 -1.49
N SER A 42 -4.91 -0.39 -1.43
CA SER A 42 -5.49 0.81 -2.01
C SER A 42 -4.90 2.07 -1.35
N ILE A 43 -4.89 2.12 -0.02
CA ILE A 43 -4.30 3.24 0.73
C ILE A 43 -2.80 3.36 0.42
N GLN A 44 -2.06 2.25 0.41
CA GLN A 44 -0.64 2.25 0.06
C GLN A 44 -0.40 2.83 -1.35
N GLY A 45 -1.25 2.48 -2.33
CA GLY A 45 -1.19 3.05 -3.67
C GLY A 45 -1.42 4.56 -3.68
N ILE A 46 -2.42 5.04 -2.96
CA ILE A 46 -2.71 6.48 -2.82
C ILE A 46 -1.54 7.21 -2.15
N THR A 47 -1.00 6.67 -1.06
CA THR A 47 0.16 7.24 -0.36
C THR A 47 1.38 7.30 -1.28
N LYS A 48 1.65 6.27 -2.07
CA LYS A 48 2.76 6.28 -3.03
C LYS A 48 2.60 7.39 -4.08
N MET A 49 1.40 7.56 -4.62
CA MET A 49 1.12 8.65 -5.56
C MET A 49 1.29 10.03 -4.91
N LEU A 50 0.89 10.19 -3.65
CA LEU A 50 1.05 11.44 -2.92
C LEU A 50 2.52 11.77 -2.67
N ILE A 51 3.32 10.76 -2.32
CA ILE A 51 4.78 10.91 -2.15
C ILE A 51 5.42 11.39 -3.46
N THR A 52 5.08 10.78 -4.61
CA THR A 52 5.58 11.24 -5.90
C THR A 52 5.23 12.70 -6.19
N ARG A 53 3.99 13.13 -5.88
CA ARG A 53 3.59 14.53 -6.04
C ARG A 53 4.34 15.47 -5.11
N ALA A 54 4.59 15.06 -3.87
CA ALA A 54 5.36 15.84 -2.92
C ALA A 54 6.83 16.00 -3.36
N SER A 55 7.45 14.95 -3.92
CA SER A 55 8.80 15.02 -4.47
C SER A 55 8.87 15.94 -5.70
N ILE A 56 7.89 15.86 -6.63
CA ILE A 56 7.79 16.80 -7.75
C ILE A 56 7.66 18.24 -7.25
N MET A 57 6.81 18.49 -6.24
CA MET A 57 6.63 19.82 -5.65
C MET A 57 7.92 20.34 -5.02
N ASN A 58 8.70 19.48 -4.36
CA ASN A 58 10.00 19.85 -3.80
C ASN A 58 10.97 20.33 -4.90
N ASN A 59 11.00 19.63 -6.04
CA ASN A 59 11.79 20.04 -7.19
C ASN A 59 11.31 21.37 -7.80
N ASP A 60 10.00 21.57 -7.89
CA ASP A 60 9.42 22.82 -8.39
C ASP A 60 9.73 24.01 -7.48
N ILE A 61 9.72 23.82 -6.16
CA ILE A 61 10.11 24.87 -5.19
C ILE A 61 11.57 25.30 -5.40
N ILE A 62 12.48 24.34 -5.59
CA ILE A 62 13.89 24.63 -5.86
C ILE A 62 14.05 25.38 -7.18
N ARG A 63 13.28 24.99 -8.20
CA ARG A 63 13.25 25.70 -9.47
C ARG A 63 12.74 27.14 -9.33
N ILE A 64 11.67 27.35 -8.56
CA ILE A 64 11.11 28.69 -8.34
C ILE A 64 12.14 29.58 -7.64
N ASP A 65 12.79 29.06 -6.59
CA ASP A 65 13.80 29.82 -5.86
C ASP A 65 14.98 30.20 -6.74
N THR A 66 15.50 29.27 -7.56
CA THR A 66 16.58 29.56 -8.50
C THR A 66 16.19 30.61 -9.55
N VAL A 67 14.96 30.55 -10.07
CA VAL A 67 14.43 31.55 -11.01
C VAL A 67 14.30 32.92 -10.34
N VAL A 68 13.80 32.98 -9.11
CA VAL A 68 13.65 34.23 -8.35
C VAL A 68 15.01 34.81 -7.99
N SER A 69 15.95 34.00 -7.51
CA SER A 69 17.34 34.38 -7.26
C SER A 69 18.00 34.96 -8.51
N SER A 70 17.85 34.31 -9.67
CA SER A 70 18.37 34.81 -10.95
C SER A 70 17.70 36.11 -11.39
N ALA A 71 16.41 36.31 -11.10
CA ALA A 71 15.69 37.53 -11.46
C ALA A 71 16.07 38.72 -10.57
N LEU A 72 16.47 38.46 -9.32
CA LEU A 72 16.88 39.46 -8.34
C LEU A 72 18.40 39.66 -8.27
N ASP A 73 19.16 38.97 -9.11
CA ASP A 73 20.64 38.96 -9.12
C ASP A 73 21.24 38.55 -7.76
N ILE A 74 20.56 37.64 -7.06
CA ILE A 74 20.98 37.04 -5.79
C ILE A 74 21.53 35.64 -6.09
N PRO A 75 22.65 35.22 -5.49
CA PRO A 75 23.15 33.86 -5.67
C PRO A 75 22.12 32.83 -5.15
N PRO A 76 21.78 31.79 -5.93
CA PRO A 76 20.89 30.73 -5.47
C PRO A 76 21.55 29.86 -4.40
N ASP A 77 20.74 29.24 -3.53
CA ASP A 77 21.23 28.32 -2.50
C ASP A 77 21.72 26.99 -3.13
N LEU A 78 23.01 26.95 -3.45
CA LEU A 78 23.69 25.81 -4.07
C LEU A 78 23.70 24.57 -3.18
N GLU A 79 23.73 24.74 -1.86
CA GLU A 79 23.71 23.59 -0.94
C GLU A 79 22.36 22.88 -0.99
N ARG A 80 21.25 23.65 -1.06
CA ARG A 80 19.92 23.08 -1.19
C ARG A 80 19.72 22.40 -2.55
N ILE A 81 20.29 22.94 -3.61
CA ILE A 81 20.26 22.33 -4.95
C ILE A 81 21.08 21.03 -4.99
N ALA A 82 22.28 21.02 -4.40
CA ALA A 82 23.14 19.84 -4.34
C ALA A 82 22.53 18.69 -3.51
N ARG A 83 21.66 19.01 -2.54
CA ARG A 83 20.92 18.03 -1.74
C ARG A 83 19.56 17.63 -2.32
N ALA A 84 19.09 18.30 -3.38
CA ALA A 84 17.80 17.98 -3.99
C ALA A 84 17.80 16.53 -4.51
N GLU A 85 16.68 15.82 -4.35
CA GLU A 85 16.53 14.41 -4.73
C GLU A 85 16.82 14.13 -6.22
N ASN A 86 16.91 15.15 -7.08
CA ASN A 86 17.36 15.04 -8.47
C ASN A 86 18.76 14.42 -8.65
N PHE A 87 19.58 14.32 -7.58
CA PHE A 87 20.86 13.59 -7.58
C PHE A 87 20.76 12.14 -7.07
N VAL A 88 19.58 11.71 -6.57
CA VAL A 88 19.34 10.38 -6.00
C VAL A 88 18.01 9.85 -6.54
N GLU A 89 17.92 9.62 -7.86
CA GLU A 89 16.84 8.78 -8.38
C GLU A 89 17.09 7.33 -7.94
N ASP A 90 16.08 6.69 -7.34
CA ASP A 90 16.09 5.27 -6.91
C ASP A 90 17.15 4.86 -5.86
N GLY A 91 17.56 5.78 -4.98
CA GLY A 91 18.47 5.44 -3.86
C GLY A 91 19.90 5.12 -4.30
N LYS A 92 20.27 5.48 -5.53
CA LYS A 92 21.65 5.51 -6.02
C LYS A 92 21.93 6.89 -6.60
N ILE A 93 23.10 7.44 -6.28
CA ILE A 93 23.61 8.63 -6.95
C ILE A 93 23.90 8.23 -8.41
N ASP A 94 23.19 8.79 -9.38
CA ASP A 94 23.52 8.57 -10.79
C ASP A 94 24.82 9.32 -11.11
N ALA A 95 25.94 8.63 -10.90
CA ALA A 95 27.29 9.12 -11.12
C ALA A 95 27.65 9.24 -12.62
N ARG A 96 26.71 9.02 -13.55
CA ARG A 96 26.91 9.21 -15.00
C ARG A 96 26.50 10.59 -15.50
N ARG A 97 26.17 11.48 -14.56
CA ARG A 97 25.78 12.86 -14.82
C ARG A 97 26.72 13.82 -14.07
N ASP A 98 28.01 13.47 -14.09
CA ASP A 98 29.10 14.44 -14.03
C ASP A 98 29.14 15.30 -15.31
#